data_AF-A0A317U1R4-F1
#
_entry.id   AF-A0A317U1R4-F1
#
_cell.length_a   1.000
_cell.length_b   1.000
_cell.length_c   1.000
_cell.angle_alpha   90.00
_cell.angle_beta   90.00
_cell.angle_gamma   90.00
#
_symmetry.space_group_name_H-M   'P 1'
#
loop_
_entity.id
_entity.type
_entity.pdbx_description
1 polymer ?
#
loop_
_entity_poly.entity_id
_entity_poly.type
_entity_poly.pdbx_seq_one_letter_code
_entity_poly.pdbx_strand_id
1 'polypeptide(L)'
;MNRKNIFKPILVLFFGLILSSCNKALPPGEYDSNEVGKIKKVIPGTIISKRPVNLHRTMSNVTNNTNNSFEDNGYNQSRGVEYVIKLNSGGIISVVQAEDLKLKTKQKILVIYGKHTRVVADNGSEAF
;
A
#
# COMPACT_ATOMS: atom_id res chain seq x y z
N MET A 1 -33.97 49.89 18.37
CA MET A 1 -33.72 48.71 17.50
C MET A 1 -32.46 48.96 16.67
N ASN A 2 -31.34 48.28 16.98
CA ASN A 2 -30.18 48.23 16.08
C ASN A 2 -29.47 46.87 16.23
N ARG A 3 -29.97 45.86 15.50
CA ARG A 3 -29.54 44.45 15.53
C ARG A 3 -28.64 44.11 14.33
N LYS A 4 -27.50 44.79 14.15
CA LYS A 4 -26.67 44.60 12.93
C LYS A 4 -25.33 43.88 13.14
N ASN A 5 -24.96 43.53 14.37
CA ASN A 5 -23.61 42.99 14.65
C ASN A 5 -23.58 41.50 15.05
N ILE A 6 -24.72 40.81 15.04
CA ILE A 6 -24.84 39.41 15.52
C ILE A 6 -24.73 38.37 14.39
N PHE A 7 -24.71 38.79 13.12
CA PHE A 7 -24.63 37.89 11.95
C PHE A 7 -23.20 37.60 11.48
N LYS A 8 -22.19 38.32 11.98
CA LYS A 8 -20.78 38.13 11.62
C LYS A 8 -20.11 36.86 12.22
N PRO A 9 -20.45 36.35 13.42
CA PRO A 9 -19.76 35.19 13.96
C PRO A 9 -20.26 33.86 13.37
N ILE A 10 -21.46 33.83 12.79
CA ILE A 10 -22.07 32.62 12.20
C ILE A 10 -21.43 32.23 10.85
N LEU A 11 -20.98 33.20 10.06
CA LEU A 11 -20.29 32.96 8.79
C LEU A 11 -18.87 32.38 8.99
N VAL A 12 -18.20 32.78 10.08
CA VAL A 12 -16.85 32.32 10.41
C VAL A 12 -16.87 30.90 10.99
N LEU A 13 -17.92 30.53 11.72
CA LEU A 13 -18.08 29.19 12.29
C LEU A 13 -18.32 28.11 11.22
N PHE A 14 -19.00 28.45 10.12
CA PHE A 14 -19.36 27.49 9.07
C PHE A 14 -18.19 27.14 8.12
N PHE A 15 -17.19 28.02 8.01
CA PHE A 15 -16.02 27.81 7.16
C PHE A 15 -14.93 26.93 7.81
N GLY A 16 -15.02 26.69 9.12
CA GLY A 16 -14.06 25.87 9.87
C GLY A 16 -14.28 24.35 9.77
N LEU A 17 -15.38 23.89 9.18
CA LEU A 17 -15.84 22.49 9.27
C LEU A 17 -15.52 21.60 8.06
N ILE A 18 -14.72 22.06 7.08
CA ILE A 18 -14.59 21.37 5.78
C ILE A 18 -13.25 20.62 5.59
N LEU A 19 -12.32 20.61 6.56
CA LEU A 19 -10.95 20.14 6.30
C LEU A 19 -10.53 18.86 7.05
N SER A 20 -11.44 17.91 7.26
CA SER A 20 -11.08 16.54 7.66
C SER A 20 -11.17 15.59 6.46
N SER A 21 -10.26 15.74 5.49
CA SER A 21 -10.02 14.71 4.47
C SER A 21 -8.63 14.14 4.69
N CYS A 22 -8.56 13.09 5.52
CA CYS A 22 -7.33 12.35 5.79
C CYS A 22 -7.15 11.32 4.66
N ASN A 23 -6.19 11.56 3.74
CA ASN A 23 -5.78 10.53 2.77
C ASN A 23 -4.92 9.50 3.50
N LYS A 24 -5.51 8.37 3.90
CA LYS A 24 -4.74 7.25 4.43
C LYS A 24 -4.06 6.54 3.27
N ALA A 25 -2.73 6.50 3.29
CA ALA A 25 -1.98 5.56 2.47
C ALA A 25 -2.47 4.16 2.85
N LEU A 26 -3.10 3.46 1.91
CA LEU A 26 -3.72 2.17 2.17
C LEU A 26 -2.62 1.18 2.65
N PRO A 27 -2.78 0.54 3.81
CA PRO A 27 -1.85 -0.47 4.28
C PRO A 27 -1.75 -1.64 3.29
N PRO A 28 -0.62 -2.35 3.26
CA PRO A 28 -0.47 -3.57 2.47
C PRO A 28 -1.54 -4.58 2.91
N GLY A 29 -2.48 -4.90 2.02
CA GLY A 29 -3.57 -5.84 2.29
C GLY A 29 -4.97 -5.31 1.98
N GLU A 30 -5.14 -4.00 1.80
CA GLU A 30 -6.44 -3.42 1.45
C GLU A 30 -6.74 -3.59 -0.06
N TYR A 31 -8.02 -3.79 -0.37
CA TYR A 31 -8.52 -3.88 -1.75
C TYR A 31 -9.31 -2.63 -2.07
N ASP A 32 -9.17 -2.14 -3.30
CA ASP A 32 -10.11 -1.14 -3.81
C ASP A 32 -11.49 -1.81 -3.95
N SER A 33 -12.52 -1.17 -3.39
CA SER A 33 -13.92 -1.58 -3.57
C SER A 33 -14.31 -1.79 -5.03
N ASN A 34 -13.66 -1.07 -5.97
CA ASN A 34 -13.88 -1.20 -7.40
C ASN A 34 -13.26 -2.48 -8.02
N GLU A 35 -12.42 -3.21 -7.27
CA GLU A 35 -11.83 -4.49 -7.69
C GLU A 35 -12.62 -5.70 -7.18
N VAL A 36 -13.63 -5.49 -6.33
CA VAL A 36 -14.49 -6.58 -5.84
C VAL A 36 -15.24 -7.23 -7.00
N GLY A 37 -15.24 -8.56 -7.04
CA GLY A 37 -15.92 -9.35 -8.07
C GLY A 37 -15.20 -9.43 -9.42
N LYS A 38 -14.03 -8.78 -9.58
CA LYS A 38 -13.24 -8.85 -10.82
C LYS A 38 -12.17 -9.95 -10.73
N ILE A 39 -12.03 -10.70 -11.81
CA ILE A 39 -10.98 -11.73 -11.94
C ILE A 39 -9.62 -11.05 -12.13
N LYS A 40 -8.59 -11.56 -11.46
CA LYS A 40 -7.19 -11.17 -11.65
C LYS A 40 -6.42 -12.26 -12.37
N LYS A 41 -5.41 -11.87 -13.14
CA LYS A 41 -4.49 -12.82 -13.74
C LYS A 41 -3.57 -13.39 -12.65
N VAL A 42 -3.51 -14.71 -12.55
CA VAL A 42 -2.64 -15.42 -11.60
C VAL A 42 -1.69 -16.34 -12.36
N ILE A 43 -0.41 -16.32 -12.02
CA ILE A 43 0.61 -17.19 -12.64
C ILE A 43 1.33 -17.98 -11.55
N PRO A 44 1.42 -19.32 -11.67
CA PRO A 44 2.17 -20.14 -10.72
C PRO A 44 3.68 -19.98 -10.92
N GLY A 45 4.42 -20.09 -9.82
CA GLY A 45 5.87 -20.02 -9.83
C GLY A 45 6.49 -20.61 -8.57
N THR A 46 7.81 -20.52 -8.49
CA THR A 46 8.61 -20.98 -7.35
C THR A 46 9.60 -19.90 -6.93
N ILE A 47 9.71 -19.65 -5.63
CA ILE A 47 10.72 -18.72 -5.10
C ILE A 47 12.10 -19.35 -5.26
N ILE A 48 12.97 -18.72 -6.05
CA ILE A 48 14.36 -19.18 -6.24
C ILE A 48 15.33 -18.45 -5.32
N SER A 49 15.02 -17.22 -4.91
CA SER A 49 15.84 -16.46 -3.95
C SER A 49 14.97 -15.44 -3.22
N LYS A 50 15.42 -15.03 -2.02
CA LYS A 50 14.85 -13.89 -1.31
C LYS A 50 15.92 -13.10 -0.59
N ARG A 51 15.72 -11.78 -0.48
CA ARG A 51 16.60 -10.90 0.31
C ARG A 51 15.81 -9.82 1.05
N PRO A 52 16.23 -9.42 2.26
CA PRO A 52 15.64 -8.27 2.93
C PRO A 52 16.00 -6.97 2.17
N VAL A 53 15.05 -6.04 2.12
CA VAL A 53 15.23 -4.73 1.49
C VAL A 53 14.61 -3.64 2.37
N ASN A 54 15.18 -2.43 2.31
CA ASN A 54 14.63 -1.27 2.99
C ASN A 54 13.70 -0.52 2.03
N LEU A 55 12.44 -0.34 2.41
CA LEU A 55 11.50 0.44 1.61
C LEU A 55 11.59 1.90 2.03
N HIS A 56 11.98 2.75 1.10
CA HIS A 56 11.91 4.19 1.27
C HIS A 56 10.52 4.65 0.84
N ARG A 57 9.80 5.28 1.76
CA ARG A 57 8.60 6.02 1.38
C ARG A 57 9.05 7.35 0.80
N THR A 58 9.17 7.43 -0.53
CA THR A 58 9.30 8.73 -1.19
C THR A 58 7.97 9.46 -1.00
N MET A 59 7.95 10.48 -0.15
CA MET A 59 6.82 11.43 -0.08
C MET A 59 6.80 12.24 -1.38
N SER A 60 6.23 11.69 -2.44
CA SER A 60 5.99 12.42 -3.67
C SER A 60 4.71 13.25 -3.52
N ASN A 61 4.88 14.57 -3.62
CA ASN A 61 3.90 15.66 -3.51
C ASN A 61 3.46 16.07 -2.09
N VAL A 62 4.43 16.50 -1.29
CA VAL A 62 4.17 17.58 -0.32
C VAL A 62 4.23 18.90 -1.10
N THR A 63 3.08 19.44 -1.49
CA THR A 63 3.00 20.85 -1.90
C THR A 63 3.26 21.68 -0.65
N ASN A 64 4.42 22.34 -0.62
CA ASN A 64 4.82 23.28 0.41
C ASN A 64 3.74 24.35 0.62
N ASN A 65 2.99 24.29 1.72
CA ASN A 65 2.67 25.51 2.45
C ASN A 65 2.27 25.26 3.91
N THR A 66 3.01 25.94 4.79
CA THR A 66 2.67 26.37 6.16
C THR A 66 2.88 25.38 7.33
N ASN A 67 4.04 25.56 7.97
CA ASN A 67 4.28 25.63 9.41
C ASN A 67 3.57 24.61 10.31
N ASN A 68 4.20 23.45 10.49
CA ASN A 68 4.37 22.74 11.76
C ASN A 68 5.23 21.50 11.48
N SER A 69 6.54 21.68 11.50
CA SER A 69 7.51 20.59 11.48
C SER A 69 7.49 19.88 12.83
N PHE A 70 6.47 19.04 13.06
CA PHE A 70 6.67 17.88 13.92
C PHE A 70 7.57 16.93 13.12
N GLU A 71 8.87 17.09 13.34
CA GLU A 71 9.89 16.20 12.85
C GLU A 71 9.65 14.80 13.42
N ASP A 72 8.95 13.95 12.67
CA ASP A 72 9.03 12.50 12.87
C ASP A 72 10.38 12.02 12.29
N ASN A 73 11.47 12.40 12.96
CA ASN A 73 12.84 11.94 12.70
C ASN A 73 13.03 10.50 13.24
N GLY A 74 12.08 9.62 12.93
CA GLY A 74 11.99 8.27 13.48
C GLY A 74 11.97 7.22 12.40
N TYR A 75 12.93 7.24 11.47
CA TYR A 75 13.36 6.08 10.67
C TYR A 75 12.26 5.03 10.40
N ASN A 76 11.13 5.45 9.81
CA ASN A 76 10.00 4.58 9.47
C ASN A 76 10.36 3.76 8.22
N GLN A 77 11.47 3.03 8.31
CA GLN A 77 11.93 2.07 7.31
C GLN A 77 10.94 0.92 7.33
N SER A 78 9.93 1.01 6.46
CA SER A 78 9.10 -0.15 6.17
C SER A 78 10.04 -1.21 5.60
N ARG A 79 10.24 -2.31 6.33
CA ARG A 79 11.10 -3.40 5.88
C ARG A 79 10.32 -4.28 4.92
N GLY A 80 10.97 -4.65 3.83
CA GLY A 80 10.42 -5.52 2.81
C GLY A 80 11.30 -6.73 2.57
N VAL A 81 10.75 -7.69 1.85
CA VAL A 81 11.49 -8.82 1.30
C VAL A 81 11.28 -8.81 -0.21
N GLU A 82 12.39 -8.85 -0.94
CA GLU A 82 12.38 -9.05 -2.37
C GLU A 82 12.44 -10.54 -2.68
N TYR A 83 11.47 -11.05 -3.42
CA TYR A 83 11.39 -12.42 -3.88
C TYR A 83 11.74 -12.50 -5.36
N VAL A 84 12.77 -13.28 -5.67
CA VAL A 84 13.07 -13.69 -7.05
C VAL A 84 12.32 -14.98 -7.32
N ILE A 85 11.51 -14.96 -8.37
CA ILE A 85 10.53 -16.01 -8.68
C ILE A 85 10.80 -16.53 -10.08
N LYS A 86 10.95 -17.86 -10.20
CA LYS A 86 10.88 -18.55 -11.48
C LYS A 86 9.43 -18.92 -11.74
N LEU A 87 8.83 -18.33 -12.76
CA LEU A 87 7.49 -18.67 -13.22
C LEU A 87 7.53 -20.06 -13.89
N ASN A 88 6.41 -20.78 -13.84
CA ASN A 88 6.31 -22.09 -14.49
C ASN A 88 6.47 -22.00 -16.02
N SER A 89 6.22 -20.82 -16.60
CA SER A 89 6.51 -20.52 -18.01
C SER A 89 8.00 -20.42 -18.35
N GLY A 90 8.89 -20.48 -17.34
CA GLY A 90 10.34 -20.36 -17.50
C GLY A 90 10.89 -18.95 -17.28
N GLY A 91 10.03 -17.92 -17.29
CA GLY A 91 10.44 -16.53 -17.01
C GLY A 91 10.85 -16.31 -15.56
N ILE A 92 11.69 -15.30 -15.33
CA ILE A 92 12.13 -14.89 -13.98
C ILE A 92 11.63 -13.47 -13.72
N ILE A 93 11.02 -13.26 -12.55
CA ILE A 93 10.55 -11.94 -12.09
C ILE A 93 11.04 -11.67 -10.67
N SER A 94 11.08 -10.39 -10.29
CA SER A 94 11.31 -9.95 -8.91
C SER A 94 10.11 -9.19 -8.39
N VAL A 95 9.65 -9.51 -7.18
CA VAL A 95 8.54 -8.83 -6.52
C VAL A 95 8.92 -8.52 -5.07
N VAL A 96 8.75 -7.25 -4.69
CA VAL A 96 8.97 -6.79 -3.33
C VAL A 96 7.65 -6.79 -2.56
N GLN A 97 7.65 -7.35 -1.36
CA GLN A 97 6.51 -7.33 -0.44
C GLN A 97 6.95 -6.93 0.96
N ALA A 98 5.98 -6.69 1.84
CA ALA A 98 6.24 -6.48 3.26
C ALA A 98 6.85 -7.74 3.91
N GLU A 99 7.59 -7.54 5.00
CA GLU A 99 8.30 -8.61 5.72
C GLU A 99 7.38 -9.56 6.52
N ASP A 100 6.08 -9.24 6.62
CA ASP A 100 5.07 -10.06 7.31
C ASP A 100 4.83 -11.41 6.62
N LEU A 101 4.95 -11.46 5.30
CA LEU A 101 4.74 -12.67 4.52
C LEU A 101 5.99 -13.54 4.56
N LYS A 102 6.08 -14.47 5.50
CA LYS A 102 7.24 -15.36 5.73
C LYS A 102 7.38 -16.49 4.69
N LEU A 103 7.43 -16.17 3.39
CA LEU A 103 7.65 -17.17 2.35
C LEU A 103 9.08 -17.72 2.38
N LYS A 104 9.24 -18.99 2.01
CA LYS A 104 10.51 -19.73 2.00
C LYS A 104 11.05 -19.87 0.57
N THR A 105 12.36 -20.04 0.45
CA THR A 105 12.96 -20.45 -0.83
C THR A 105 12.47 -21.86 -1.21
N LYS A 106 12.39 -22.13 -2.52
CA LYS A 106 11.82 -23.34 -3.12
C LYS A 106 10.32 -23.55 -2.88
N GLN A 107 9.64 -22.62 -2.21
CA GLN A 107 8.21 -22.69 -2.00
C GLN A 107 7.46 -22.39 -3.30
N LYS A 108 6.43 -23.20 -3.60
CA LYS A 108 5.47 -22.93 -4.66
C LYS A 108 4.55 -21.79 -4.26
N ILE A 109 4.35 -20.88 -5.21
CA ILE A 109 3.62 -19.64 -4.98
C ILE A 109 2.74 -19.31 -6.17
N LEU A 110 1.78 -18.42 -5.92
CA LEU A 110 0.95 -17.81 -6.93
C LEU A 110 1.26 -16.32 -7.01
N VAL A 111 1.53 -15.83 -8.22
CA VAL A 111 1.74 -14.42 -8.52
C VAL A 111 0.43 -13.83 -9.03
N ILE A 112 -0.17 -12.95 -8.25
CA ILE A 112 -1.43 -12.28 -8.55
C ILE A 112 -1.13 -10.90 -9.11
N TYR A 113 -1.46 -10.69 -10.38
CA TYR A 113 -1.31 -9.40 -11.07
C TYR A 113 -2.50 -8.48 -10.76
N GLY A 114 -2.22 -7.19 -10.64
CA GLY A 114 -3.22 -6.13 -10.42
C GLY A 114 -2.54 -4.78 -10.29
N LYS A 115 -3.22 -3.78 -9.69
CA LYS A 115 -2.61 -2.48 -9.36
C LYS A 115 -1.34 -2.62 -8.50
N HIS A 116 -1.36 -3.60 -7.59
CA HIS A 116 -0.20 -4.05 -6.83
C HIS A 116 -0.05 -5.54 -7.00
N THR A 117 1.14 -5.99 -7.42
CA THR A 117 1.44 -7.42 -7.53
C THR A 117 1.53 -8.03 -6.15
N ARG A 118 0.91 -9.20 -5.97
CA ARG A 118 0.97 -9.96 -4.71
C ARG A 118 1.50 -11.36 -4.98
N VAL A 119 2.38 -11.83 -4.12
CA VAL A 119 2.84 -13.21 -4.06
C VAL A 119 2.15 -13.85 -2.86
N VAL A 120 1.63 -15.06 -3.03
CA VAL A 120 1.01 -15.84 -1.95
C VAL A 120 1.48 -17.29 -2.01
N ALA A 121 1.45 -17.99 -0.88
CA ALA A 121 1.75 -19.41 -0.82
C ALA A 121 0.75 -20.21 -1.67
N ASP A 122 1.25 -21.18 -2.43
CA ASP A 122 0.40 -22.15 -3.10
C ASP A 122 0.19 -23.37 -2.19
N ASN A 123 -0.99 -23.42 -1.57
CA ASN A 123 -1.32 -24.45 -0.58
C ASN A 123 -2.25 -25.55 -1.13
N GLY A 124 -2.53 -25.57 -2.44
CA GLY A 124 -3.57 -26.47 -2.95
C GLY A 124 -3.66 -26.65 -4.46
N SER A 125 -2.82 -26.01 -5.28
CA SER A 125 -2.87 -26.22 -6.73
C SER A 125 -2.48 -27.64 -7.17
N GLU A 126 -1.82 -28.41 -6.31
CA GLU A 126 -1.36 -29.78 -6.62
C GLU A 126 -2.40 -30.85 -6.32
N ALA A 127 -3.52 -30.48 -5.69
CA ALA A 127 -4.59 -31.41 -5.32
C ALA A 127 -5.59 -31.67 -6.46
N PHE A 128 -5.37 -31.05 -7.63
CA PHE A 128 -6.23 -31.10 -8.81
C PHE A 128 -5.38 -31.25 -10.07
#